data_AF-A0A2N0QPL0-F1
#
_entry.id   AF-A0A2N0QPL0-F1
#
_cell.length_a   1.000
_cell.length_b   1.000
_cell.length_c   1.000
_cell.angle_alpha   90.00
_cell.angle_beta   90.00
_cell.angle_gamma   90.00
#
_symmetry.space_group_name_H-M   'P 1'
#
loop_
_entity.id
_entity.type
_entity.pdbx_description
1 polymer ?
#
loop_
_entity_poly.entity_id
_entity_poly.type
_entity_poly.pdbx_seq_one_letter_code
_entity_poly.pdbx_strand_id
1 'polypeptide(L)'
;MASILLSIVLYANVAFYRFYNDFITLPVLFQTNNFGELGTSVSAITNWYDFMFFIDVIVIIVAIKIIPKFKNSLKINKNGRRAYFLIALAISFLNLGLAETQRPELLTRSFDPNQASVNSEMFGKYKGRNVILVQLESLQSFVINNEMNGEEVTPFLNSLTNDPDTYYFNDFYHQTGLGRGAVFFTHGGNTYNSMAEKLGKNGYFTNVMHSNNDSFWNRDVMYDALKISKFYDVNDYTVSDENSVNWGLKDIPFFEQSVDMMTEMPQPFYSRMITLTNHYPFYLDEEDIMIPEYTSDSGTLNRYFQT
;
A
#
# COMPACT_ATOMS: atom_id res chain seq x y z
N MET A 1 32.32 13.96 -25.74
CA MET A 1 30.96 13.51 -26.11
C MET A 1 30.33 12.73 -24.97
N ALA A 2 30.94 11.65 -24.46
CA ALA A 2 30.38 10.87 -23.35
C ALA A 2 30.19 11.67 -22.05
N SER A 3 31.19 12.46 -21.60
CA SER A 3 31.05 13.27 -20.37
C SER A 3 29.94 14.33 -20.49
N ILE A 4 29.84 15.03 -21.63
CA ILE A 4 28.74 15.97 -21.91
C ILE A 4 27.36 15.29 -21.79
N LEU A 5 27.18 14.12 -22.41
CA LEU A 5 25.93 13.36 -22.33
C LEU A 5 25.60 12.96 -20.89
N LEU A 6 26.60 12.51 -20.13
CA LEU A 6 26.42 12.12 -18.74
C LEU A 6 26.03 13.32 -17.86
N SER A 7 26.70 14.46 -18.02
CA SER A 7 26.36 15.70 -17.31
C SER A 7 24.94 16.17 -17.64
N ILE A 8 24.50 16.07 -18.90
CA ILE A 8 23.13 16.39 -19.31
C ILE A 8 22.13 15.45 -18.61
N VAL A 9 22.36 14.14 -18.64
CA VAL A 9 21.47 13.16 -18.00
C VAL A 9 21.38 13.40 -16.50
N LEU A 10 22.51 13.66 -15.85
CA LEU A 10 22.58 13.87 -14.41
C LEU A 10 21.89 15.18 -14.01
N TYR A 11 22.13 16.26 -14.76
CA TYR A 11 21.42 17.52 -14.55
C TYR A 11 19.91 17.38 -14.78
N ALA A 12 19.49 16.70 -15.85
CA ALA A 12 18.09 16.45 -16.15
C ALA A 12 17.40 15.71 -14.99
N ASN A 13 18.07 14.71 -14.41
CA ASN A 13 17.54 13.96 -13.28
C ASN A 13 17.40 14.83 -12.01
N VAL A 14 18.37 15.72 -11.75
CA VAL A 14 18.31 16.67 -10.62
C VAL A 14 17.20 17.71 -10.82
N ALA A 15 17.06 18.27 -12.02
CA ALA A 15 16.00 19.22 -12.33
C ALA A 15 14.61 18.56 -12.20
N PHE A 16 14.46 17.34 -12.72
CA PHE A 16 13.24 16.55 -12.57
C PHE A 16 12.91 16.29 -11.09
N TYR A 17 13.91 15.92 -10.28
CA TYR A 17 13.75 15.74 -8.84
C TYR A 17 13.33 17.00 -8.10
N ARG A 18 13.89 18.17 -8.42
CA ARG A 18 13.48 19.42 -7.78
C ARG A 18 12.03 19.79 -8.08
N PHE A 19 11.50 19.36 -9.22
CA PHE A 19 10.13 19.68 -9.63
C PHE A 19 9.11 18.66 -9.11
N TYR A 20 9.40 17.36 -9.24
CA TYR A 20 8.45 16.28 -8.92
C TYR A 20 8.74 15.56 -7.59
N ASN A 21 9.86 15.88 -6.94
CA ASN A 21 10.38 15.12 -5.79
C ASN A 21 10.54 13.62 -6.10
N ASP A 22 10.85 13.31 -7.37
CA ASP A 22 11.00 11.95 -7.92
C ASP A 22 12.11 11.93 -8.98
N PHE A 23 12.62 10.76 -9.34
CA PHE A 23 13.68 10.61 -10.34
C PHE A 23 13.12 10.21 -11.71
N ILE A 24 13.87 10.48 -12.78
CA ILE A 24 13.50 10.07 -14.13
C ILE A 24 13.58 8.54 -14.23
N THR A 25 12.44 7.90 -14.42
CA THR A 25 12.34 6.45 -14.67
C THR A 25 12.06 6.15 -16.15
N LEU A 26 12.26 4.89 -16.57
CA LEU A 26 11.93 4.47 -17.94
C LEU A 26 10.45 4.73 -18.30
N PRO A 27 9.44 4.40 -17.46
CA PRO A 27 8.05 4.73 -17.76
C PRO A 27 7.81 6.23 -17.94
N VAL A 28 8.41 7.07 -17.09
CA VAL A 28 8.30 8.53 -17.17
C VAL A 28 8.83 9.05 -18.51
N LEU A 29 9.97 8.54 -19.00
CA LEU A 29 10.52 8.93 -20.30
C LEU A 29 9.57 8.67 -21.47
N PHE A 30 8.71 7.64 -21.37
CA PHE A 30 7.69 7.33 -22.38
C PHE A 30 6.35 8.04 -22.13
N GLN A 31 6.18 8.73 -21.00
CA GLN A 31 5.01 9.55 -20.68
C GLN A 31 5.24 11.01 -21.08
N THR A 32 5.17 11.30 -22.37
CA THR A 32 5.45 12.65 -22.93
C THR A 32 4.49 13.75 -22.46
N ASN A 33 3.30 13.38 -21.98
CA ASN A 33 2.28 14.35 -21.54
C ASN A 33 2.70 15.13 -20.28
N ASN A 34 3.48 14.51 -19.39
CA ASN A 34 3.95 15.16 -18.16
C ASN A 34 5.11 16.14 -18.43
N PHE A 35 5.81 16.01 -19.57
CA PHE A 35 6.95 16.86 -19.89
C PHE A 35 6.58 18.24 -20.43
N GLY A 36 5.34 18.45 -20.88
CA GLY A 36 4.87 19.75 -21.36
C GLY A 36 4.83 20.81 -20.26
N GLU A 37 4.57 20.41 -19.01
CA GLU A 37 4.50 21.30 -17.84
C GLU A 37 5.89 21.69 -17.30
N LEU A 38 6.93 20.91 -17.59
CA LEU A 38 8.31 21.21 -17.17
C LEU A 38 8.86 22.47 -17.85
N GLY A 39 8.55 22.69 -19.13
CA GLY A 39 9.21 23.68 -19.99
C GLY A 39 9.09 25.13 -19.51
N THR A 40 8.00 25.48 -18.85
CA THR A 40 7.77 26.84 -18.30
C THR A 40 8.36 27.03 -16.90
N SER A 41 8.77 25.95 -16.22
CA SER A 41 9.22 25.97 -14.82
C SER A 41 10.69 25.59 -14.62
N VAL A 42 11.40 25.04 -15.62
CA VAL A 42 12.82 24.66 -15.49
C VAL A 42 13.68 25.85 -15.03
N SER A 43 13.41 27.07 -15.51
CA SER A 43 14.18 28.26 -15.08
C SER A 43 13.96 28.62 -13.60
N ALA A 44 12.80 28.32 -13.02
CA ALA A 44 12.47 28.61 -11.63
C ALA A 44 13.18 27.66 -10.64
N ILE A 45 13.54 26.46 -11.10
CA ILE A 45 14.20 25.42 -10.31
C ILE A 45 15.70 25.26 -10.65
N THR A 46 16.18 26.00 -11.66
CA THR A 46 17.59 26.06 -12.04
C THR A 46 18.31 26.98 -11.07
N ASN A 47 19.40 26.48 -10.48
CA ASN A 47 20.25 27.25 -9.58
C ASN A 47 21.54 27.66 -10.29
N TRP A 48 22.13 28.79 -9.88
CA TRP A 48 23.38 29.26 -10.45
C TRP A 48 24.52 28.23 -10.33
N TYR A 49 24.50 27.41 -9.28
CA TYR A 49 25.51 26.38 -9.01
C TYR A 49 25.36 25.11 -9.87
N ASP A 50 24.29 24.98 -10.66
CA ASP A 50 24.10 23.82 -11.55
C ASP A 50 25.15 23.75 -12.66
N PHE A 51 25.86 24.84 -12.95
CA PHE A 51 27.04 24.81 -13.83
C PHE A 51 28.14 23.85 -13.35
N MET A 52 28.16 23.51 -12.05
CA MET A 52 29.09 22.52 -11.48
C MET A 52 28.93 21.13 -12.09
N PHE A 53 27.74 20.76 -12.57
CA PHE A 53 27.53 19.49 -13.27
C PHE A 53 28.30 19.39 -14.60
N PHE A 54 28.79 20.52 -15.12
CA PHE A 54 29.51 20.63 -16.40
C PHE A 54 30.97 21.06 -16.22
N ILE A 55 31.48 21.16 -14.98
CA ILE A 55 32.87 21.58 -14.75
C ILE A 55 33.87 20.58 -15.34
N ASP A 56 33.55 19.28 -15.28
CA ASP A 56 34.34 18.22 -15.87
C ASP A 56 34.48 18.39 -17.39
N VAL A 57 33.40 18.79 -18.07
CA VAL A 57 33.40 19.09 -19.51
C VAL A 57 34.37 20.23 -19.82
N ILE A 58 34.37 21.30 -19.02
CA ILE A 58 35.28 22.45 -19.19
C ILE A 58 36.73 22.00 -18.97
N VAL A 59 36.99 21.26 -17.89
CA VAL A 59 38.32 20.73 -17.59
C VAL A 59 38.83 19.83 -18.72
N ILE A 60 37.98 18.96 -19.27
CA ILE A 60 38.34 18.09 -20.40
C ILE A 60 38.64 18.92 -21.65
N ILE A 61 37.85 19.94 -21.97
CA ILE A 61 38.10 20.83 -23.12
C ILE A 61 39.45 21.56 -22.97
N VAL A 62 39.73 22.09 -21.77
CA VAL A 62 40.99 22.76 -21.47
C VAL A 62 42.16 21.78 -21.55
N ALA A 63 42.03 20.59 -20.97
CA ALA A 63 43.02 19.53 -21.03
C ALA A 63 43.34 19.13 -22.48
N ILE A 64 42.33 18.98 -23.35
CA ILE A 64 42.53 18.68 -24.78
C ILE A 64 43.33 19.79 -25.49
N LYS A 65 43.19 21.05 -25.09
CA LYS A 65 43.91 22.19 -25.68
C LYS A 65 45.35 22.31 -25.19
N ILE A 66 45.60 22.02 -23.90
CA ILE A 66 46.91 22.22 -23.26
C ILE A 66 47.79 20.97 -23.38
N ILE A 67 47.21 19.77 -23.24
CA ILE A 67 47.96 18.53 -23.28
C ILE A 67 48.32 18.25 -24.75
N PRO A 68 49.64 18.18 -25.09
CA PRO A 68 50.04 17.88 -26.46
C PRO A 68 49.41 16.57 -26.90
N LYS A 69 48.86 16.55 -28.12
CA LYS A 69 48.22 15.35 -28.69
C LYS A 69 49.20 14.19 -28.63
N PHE A 70 48.99 13.26 -27.70
CA PHE A 70 49.76 12.03 -27.62
C PHE A 70 49.54 11.25 -28.92
N LYS A 71 50.55 11.26 -29.80
CA LYS A 71 50.56 10.54 -31.08
C LYS A 71 50.86 9.04 -30.91
N ASN A 72 50.66 8.48 -29.72
CA ASN A 72 50.71 7.05 -29.53
C ASN A 72 49.29 6.51 -29.66
N SER A 73 48.98 5.92 -30.81
CA SER A 73 47.85 4.99 -30.88
C SER A 73 48.21 3.83 -29.95
N LEU A 74 47.71 3.87 -28.72
CA LEU A 74 47.67 2.66 -27.89
C LEU A 74 46.94 1.62 -28.73
N LYS A 75 47.67 0.60 -29.21
CA LYS A 75 47.05 -0.55 -29.87
C LYS A 75 46.28 -1.28 -28.79
N ILE A 76 45.02 -0.91 -28.60
CA ILE A 76 44.14 -1.59 -27.65
C ILE A 76 43.99 -3.02 -28.13
N ASN A 77 44.55 -3.96 -27.37
CA ASN A 77 44.39 -5.38 -27.64
C ASN A 77 42.90 -5.72 -27.62
N LYS A 78 42.41 -6.37 -28.69
CA LYS A 78 41.01 -6.81 -28.82
C LYS A 78 40.57 -7.62 -27.60
N ASN A 79 41.46 -8.43 -27.04
CA ASN A 79 41.20 -9.21 -25.83
C ASN A 79 41.11 -8.34 -24.57
N GLY A 80 41.95 -7.30 -24.45
CA GLY A 80 41.88 -6.35 -23.34
C GLY A 80 40.59 -5.53 -23.36
N ARG A 81 40.15 -5.08 -24.54
CA ARG A 81 38.84 -4.40 -24.69
C ARG A 81 37.68 -5.32 -24.32
N ARG A 82 37.71 -6.58 -24.76
CA ARG A 82 36.71 -7.59 -24.39
C ARG A 82 36.68 -7.82 -22.87
N ALA A 83 37.85 -8.01 -22.26
CA ALA A 83 37.96 -8.19 -20.82
C ALA A 83 37.40 -6.99 -20.06
N TYR A 84 37.72 -5.76 -20.48
CA TYR A 84 37.17 -4.55 -19.87
C TYR A 84 35.63 -4.51 -19.88
N PHE A 85 35.00 -4.73 -21.04
CA PHE A 85 33.53 -4.73 -21.12
C PHE A 85 32.90 -5.88 -20.35
N LEU A 86 33.52 -7.06 -20.33
CA LEU A 86 33.06 -8.21 -19.55
C LEU A 86 33.14 -7.95 -18.04
N ILE A 87 34.23 -7.36 -17.56
CA ILE A 87 34.41 -7.00 -16.15
C ILE A 87 33.41 -5.91 -15.77
N ALA A 88 33.25 -4.87 -16.58
CA ALA A 88 32.27 -3.81 -16.33
C ALA A 88 30.85 -4.38 -16.26
N LEU A 89 30.49 -5.27 -17.19
CA LEU A 89 29.19 -5.95 -17.19
C LEU A 89 29.01 -6.84 -15.96
N ALA A 90 30.05 -7.59 -15.56
CA ALA A 90 30.02 -8.42 -14.36
C ALA A 90 29.83 -7.59 -13.08
N ILE A 91 30.53 -6.46 -12.95
CA ILE A 91 30.36 -5.54 -11.81
C ILE A 91 28.95 -4.95 -11.81
N SER A 92 28.40 -4.55 -12.98
CA SER A 92 27.03 -4.05 -13.07
C SER A 92 26.00 -5.10 -12.63
N PHE A 93 26.14 -6.35 -13.07
CA PHE A 93 25.25 -7.44 -12.65
C PHE A 93 25.44 -7.82 -11.17
N LEU A 94 26.66 -7.75 -10.64
CA LEU A 94 26.91 -7.95 -9.23
C LEU A 94 26.21 -6.86 -8.39
N ASN A 95 26.36 -5.59 -8.77
CA ASN A 95 25.68 -4.48 -8.11
C ASN A 95 24.16 -4.62 -8.20
N LEU A 96 23.63 -5.00 -9.37
CA LEU A 96 22.20 -5.24 -9.54
C LEU A 96 21.69 -6.40 -8.69
N GLY A 97 22.45 -7.50 -8.61
CA GLY A 97 22.13 -8.64 -7.76
C GLY A 97 22.14 -8.28 -6.27
N LEU A 98 23.14 -7.54 -5.81
CA LEU A 98 23.18 -7.02 -4.44
C LEU A 98 22.00 -6.07 -4.15
N ALA A 99 21.66 -5.19 -5.11
CA ALA A 99 20.50 -4.30 -4.98
C ALA A 99 19.18 -5.09 -4.89
N GLU A 100 19.00 -6.14 -5.71
CA GLU A 100 17.82 -7.02 -5.67
C GLU A 100 17.72 -7.80 -4.35
N THR A 101 18.85 -8.24 -3.76
CA THR A 101 18.82 -8.91 -2.44
C THR A 101 18.39 -7.98 -1.31
N GLN A 102 18.68 -6.68 -1.42
CA GLN A 102 18.24 -5.68 -0.46
C GLN A 102 16.83 -5.18 -0.74
N ARG A 103 16.44 -5.11 -2.01
CA ARG A 103 15.14 -4.64 -2.48
C ARG A 103 14.60 -5.61 -3.54
N PRO A 104 13.88 -6.66 -3.10
CA PRO A 104 13.21 -7.55 -4.02
C PRO A 104 12.25 -6.76 -4.93
N GLU A 105 12.11 -7.19 -6.18
CA GLU A 105 11.25 -6.57 -7.19
C GLU A 105 11.77 -5.20 -7.70
N LEU A 106 13.10 -4.95 -7.65
CA LEU A 106 13.71 -3.64 -7.98
C LEU A 106 13.36 -3.16 -9.40
N LEU A 107 13.28 -4.10 -10.36
CA LEU A 107 13.01 -3.78 -11.77
C LEU A 107 11.52 -3.77 -12.11
N THR A 108 10.66 -4.25 -11.20
CA THR A 108 9.22 -4.40 -11.43
C THR A 108 8.38 -3.45 -10.60
N ARG A 109 8.95 -2.84 -9.55
CA ARG A 109 8.28 -1.85 -8.70
C ARG A 109 8.84 -0.45 -8.96
N SER A 110 7.95 0.54 -9.06
CA SER A 110 8.35 1.95 -9.06
C SER A 110 9.09 2.30 -7.76
N PHE A 111 10.18 3.04 -7.87
CA PHE A 111 10.93 3.52 -6.72
C PHE A 111 10.02 4.41 -5.86
N ASP A 112 9.84 4.06 -4.58
CA ASP A 112 9.18 4.91 -3.61
C ASP A 112 10.26 5.66 -2.81
N PRO A 113 10.49 6.96 -3.08
CA PRO A 113 11.50 7.74 -2.38
C PRO A 113 11.20 7.89 -0.88
N ASN A 114 9.94 7.67 -0.47
CA ASN A 114 9.49 7.80 0.91
C ASN A 114 9.33 6.44 1.61
N GLN A 115 9.87 5.36 1.03
CA GLN A 115 9.82 4.05 1.66
C GLN A 115 10.57 4.09 3.00
N ALA A 116 9.82 3.97 4.10
CA ALA A 116 10.40 3.91 5.44
C ALA A 116 11.37 2.73 5.57
N SER A 117 12.47 2.94 6.30
CA SER A 117 13.40 1.86 6.62
C SER A 117 12.70 0.81 7.48
N VAL A 118 13.13 -0.43 7.32
CA VAL A 118 12.62 -1.54 8.14
C VAL A 118 13.05 -1.32 9.58
N ASN A 119 12.10 -1.31 10.52
CA ASN A 119 12.40 -1.36 11.94
C ASN A 119 12.92 -2.78 12.30
N SER A 120 14.20 -2.88 12.65
CA SER A 120 14.87 -4.14 12.93
C SER A 120 14.32 -4.90 14.14
N GLU A 121 13.71 -4.21 15.11
CA GLU A 121 13.10 -4.84 16.29
C GLU A 121 11.76 -5.50 15.95
N MET A 122 11.04 -4.95 14.97
CA MET A 122 9.71 -5.42 14.57
C MET A 122 9.76 -6.42 13.42
N PHE A 123 10.78 -6.33 12.57
CA PHE A 123 10.88 -7.15 11.37
C PHE A 123 10.95 -8.65 11.69
N GLY A 124 9.97 -9.40 11.19
CA GLY A 124 9.91 -10.85 11.36
C GLY A 124 9.47 -11.33 12.74
N LYS A 125 9.23 -10.44 13.71
CA LYS A 125 8.84 -10.79 15.10
C LYS A 125 7.62 -11.73 15.18
N TYR A 126 6.69 -11.62 14.23
CA TYR A 126 5.45 -12.39 14.17
C TYR A 126 5.37 -13.38 12.99
N LYS A 127 6.52 -13.76 12.40
CA LYS A 127 6.56 -14.69 11.27
C LYS A 127 5.86 -16.02 11.62
N GLY A 128 4.98 -16.48 10.73
CA GLY A 128 4.26 -17.75 10.88
C GLY A 128 3.03 -17.69 11.79
N ARG A 129 2.70 -16.54 12.39
CA ARG A 129 1.44 -16.37 13.13
C ARG A 129 0.27 -16.18 12.18
N ASN A 130 -0.92 -16.60 12.62
CA ASN A 130 -2.19 -16.26 11.97
C ASN A 130 -2.40 -14.75 11.99
N VAL A 131 -3.07 -14.23 10.96
CA VAL A 131 -3.43 -12.82 10.86
C VAL A 131 -4.95 -12.72 10.78
N ILE A 132 -5.56 -12.06 11.74
CA ILE A 132 -7.00 -11.79 11.75
C ILE A 132 -7.18 -10.28 11.61
N LEU A 133 -7.83 -9.85 10.55
CA LEU A 133 -8.20 -8.46 10.31
C LEU A 133 -9.69 -8.31 10.53
N VAL A 134 -10.08 -7.55 11.55
CA VAL A 134 -11.48 -7.21 11.82
C VAL A 134 -11.75 -5.81 11.31
N GLN A 135 -12.60 -5.68 10.29
CA GLN A 135 -13.09 -4.40 9.81
C GLN A 135 -14.37 -4.04 10.55
N LEU A 136 -14.30 -3.00 11.38
CA LEU A 136 -15.44 -2.45 12.12
C LEU A 136 -16.17 -1.43 11.24
N GLU A 137 -17.36 -1.81 10.79
CA GLU A 137 -18.18 -1.03 9.87
C GLU A 137 -18.56 0.33 10.47
N SER A 138 -18.39 1.40 9.67
CA SER A 138 -18.68 2.80 9.99
C SER A 138 -18.22 3.33 11.36
N LEU A 139 -17.31 2.64 12.05
CA LEU A 139 -16.76 3.09 13.33
C LEU A 139 -15.81 4.28 13.13
N GLN A 140 -15.98 5.32 13.93
CA GLN A 140 -15.12 6.50 13.93
C GLN A 140 -14.47 6.66 15.30
N SER A 141 -13.24 7.18 15.34
CA SER A 141 -12.45 7.23 16.57
C SER A 141 -13.04 8.11 17.69
N PHE A 142 -14.03 8.96 17.41
CA PHE A 142 -14.61 9.85 18.42
C PHE A 142 -15.44 9.12 19.49
N VAL A 143 -15.85 7.87 19.26
CA VAL A 143 -16.53 7.04 20.28
C VAL A 143 -15.56 6.28 21.17
N ILE A 144 -14.28 6.21 20.80
CA ILE A 144 -13.25 5.57 21.61
C ILE A 144 -12.94 6.44 22.82
N ASN A 145 -12.89 5.83 24.00
CA ASN A 145 -12.70 6.47 25.31
C ASN A 145 -13.69 7.61 25.57
N ASN A 146 -14.91 7.48 25.05
CA ASN A 146 -16.00 8.43 25.24
C ASN A 146 -17.26 7.73 25.74
N GLU A 147 -18.10 8.52 26.40
CA GLU A 147 -19.39 8.11 26.93
C GLU A 147 -20.51 8.87 26.23
N MET A 148 -21.69 8.26 26.19
CA MET A 148 -22.93 8.89 25.79
C MET A 148 -23.98 8.65 26.87
N ASN A 149 -24.61 9.70 27.37
CA ASN A 149 -25.58 9.64 28.48
C ASN A 149 -25.06 8.92 29.76
N GLY A 150 -23.74 8.93 30.00
CA GLY A 150 -23.10 8.27 31.14
C GLY A 150 -22.80 6.78 30.93
N GLU A 151 -22.97 6.27 29.72
CA GLU A 151 -22.60 4.91 29.33
C GLU A 151 -21.40 4.95 28.38
N GLU A 152 -20.38 4.12 28.65
CA GLU A 152 -19.25 3.98 27.73
C GLU A 152 -19.73 3.37 26.41
N VAL A 153 -19.42 4.03 25.29
CA VAL A 153 -19.92 3.58 23.98
C VAL A 153 -19.20 2.32 23.49
N THR A 154 -17.89 2.19 23.76
CA THR A 154 -17.09 1.06 23.26
C THR A 154 -16.17 0.47 24.33
N PRO A 155 -16.71 -0.02 25.46
CA PRO A 155 -15.92 -0.38 26.65
C PRO A 155 -14.83 -1.41 26.37
N PHE A 156 -15.10 -2.42 25.53
CA PHE A 156 -14.08 -3.40 25.15
C PHE A 156 -12.95 -2.75 24.32
N LEU A 157 -13.25 -1.91 23.33
CA LEU A 157 -12.23 -1.22 22.54
C LEU A 157 -11.44 -0.21 23.39
N ASN A 158 -12.10 0.49 24.32
CA ASN A 158 -11.46 1.36 25.30
C ASN A 158 -10.43 0.60 26.12
N SER A 159 -10.77 -0.63 26.55
CA SER A 159 -9.84 -1.48 27.30
C SER A 159 -8.59 -1.83 26.48
N LEU A 160 -8.73 -2.11 25.18
CA LEU A 160 -7.61 -2.40 24.29
C LEU A 160 -6.67 -1.21 24.11
N THR A 161 -7.17 0.04 24.19
CA THR A 161 -6.29 1.22 24.10
C THR A 161 -5.30 1.34 25.26
N ASN A 162 -5.55 0.64 26.36
CA ASN A 162 -4.70 0.62 27.56
C ASN A 162 -3.92 -0.68 27.71
N ASP A 163 -4.13 -1.67 26.83
CA ASP A 163 -3.50 -2.97 26.89
C ASP A 163 -2.02 -2.89 26.43
N PRO A 164 -1.06 -3.43 27.21
CA PRO A 164 0.36 -3.30 26.91
C PRO A 164 0.81 -4.06 25.64
N ASP A 165 0.02 -5.03 25.17
CA ASP A 165 0.29 -5.79 23.96
C ASP A 165 -0.44 -5.21 22.73
N THR A 166 -1.15 -4.09 22.89
CA THR A 166 -1.91 -3.42 21.84
C THR A 166 -1.22 -2.15 21.36
N TYR A 167 -1.09 -2.02 20.03
CA TYR A 167 -0.69 -0.77 19.39
C TYR A 167 -1.93 0.00 18.94
N TYR A 168 -2.28 1.06 19.67
CA TYR A 168 -3.37 1.95 19.32
C TYR A 168 -2.85 3.20 18.59
N PHE A 169 -3.51 3.56 17.48
CA PHE A 169 -3.19 4.74 16.68
C PHE A 169 -4.41 5.66 16.63
N ASN A 170 -4.38 6.73 17.42
CA ASN A 170 -5.44 7.74 17.50
C ASN A 170 -5.47 8.67 16.27
N ASP A 171 -4.35 8.86 15.60
CA ASP A 171 -4.20 9.68 14.39
C ASP A 171 -4.19 8.81 13.11
N PHE A 172 -5.14 7.89 12.98
CA PHE A 172 -5.33 7.03 11.80
C PHE A 172 -6.60 7.43 11.05
N TYR A 173 -6.48 7.64 9.74
CA TYR A 173 -7.57 8.14 8.90
C TYR A 173 -7.86 7.19 7.74
N HIS A 174 -9.15 6.93 7.50
CA HIS A 174 -9.56 6.26 6.28
C HIS A 174 -9.25 7.14 5.05
N GLN A 175 -8.90 6.53 3.93
CA GLN A 175 -8.63 7.22 2.66
C GLN A 175 -9.62 6.78 1.57
N THR A 176 -10.82 6.36 1.98
CA THR A 176 -11.87 5.90 1.08
C THR A 176 -12.47 7.08 0.32
N GLY A 177 -12.98 6.81 -0.88
CA GLY A 177 -13.65 7.80 -1.71
C GLY A 177 -14.24 7.17 -2.97
N LEU A 178 -15.19 7.87 -3.59
CA LEU A 178 -15.87 7.44 -4.82
C LEU A 178 -15.60 8.36 -6.00
N GLY A 179 -14.66 9.30 -5.88
CA GLY A 179 -14.43 10.37 -6.86
C GLY A 179 -14.05 9.90 -8.28
N ARG A 180 -13.58 8.65 -8.44
CA ARG A 180 -13.30 8.02 -9.74
C ARG A 180 -14.10 6.72 -9.94
N GLY A 181 -15.23 6.60 -9.24
CA GLY A 181 -16.00 5.36 -9.14
C GLY A 181 -15.38 4.38 -8.15
N ALA A 182 -16.08 3.27 -7.92
CA ALA A 182 -15.63 2.23 -7.02
C ALA A 182 -14.68 1.25 -7.73
N VAL A 183 -13.45 1.15 -7.23
CA VAL A 183 -12.38 0.35 -7.86
C VAL A 183 -12.73 -1.13 -7.99
N PHE A 184 -13.54 -1.68 -7.06
CA PHE A 184 -13.99 -3.06 -7.14
C PHE A 184 -14.82 -3.33 -8.40
N PHE A 185 -15.65 -2.37 -8.83
CA PHE A 185 -16.46 -2.51 -10.05
C PHE A 185 -15.66 -2.15 -11.31
N THR A 186 -14.88 -1.07 -11.27
CA THR A 186 -14.24 -0.53 -12.49
C THR A 186 -12.94 -1.23 -12.85
N HIS A 187 -12.28 -1.90 -11.90
CA HIS A 187 -10.96 -2.49 -12.08
C HIS A 187 -10.87 -3.92 -11.51
N GLY A 188 -12.00 -4.59 -11.26
CA GLY A 188 -12.03 -5.97 -10.75
C GLY A 188 -11.25 -6.98 -11.60
N GLY A 189 -11.13 -6.75 -12.91
CA GLY A 189 -10.38 -7.62 -13.82
C GLY A 189 -8.87 -7.34 -13.94
N ASN A 190 -8.32 -6.38 -13.17
CA ASN A 190 -6.90 -6.07 -13.23
C ASN A 190 -6.04 -7.19 -12.61
N THR A 191 -4.76 -7.19 -12.95
CA THR A 191 -3.76 -8.00 -12.22
C THR A 191 -3.26 -7.23 -11.01
N TYR A 192 -3.30 -7.88 -9.85
CA TYR A 192 -2.86 -7.30 -8.57
C TYR A 192 -1.74 -8.13 -7.95
N ASN A 193 -0.84 -7.45 -7.24
CA ASN A 193 0.16 -8.08 -6.36
C ASN A 193 -0.31 -7.89 -4.90
N SER A 194 -1.38 -8.58 -4.51
CA SER A 194 -2.07 -8.33 -3.25
C SER A 194 -1.33 -8.89 -2.02
N MET A 195 -1.67 -8.40 -0.83
CA MET A 195 -1.21 -9.00 0.43
C MET A 195 -1.66 -10.46 0.55
N ALA A 196 -2.90 -10.78 0.17
CA ALA A 196 -3.43 -12.14 0.21
C ALA A 196 -2.65 -13.07 -0.72
N GLU A 197 -2.34 -12.63 -1.94
CA GLU A 197 -1.52 -13.41 -2.88
C GLU A 197 -0.13 -13.69 -2.30
N LYS A 198 0.53 -12.66 -1.75
CA LYS A 198 1.86 -12.80 -1.16
C LYS A 198 1.86 -13.74 0.05
N LEU A 199 0.85 -13.66 0.92
CA LEU A 199 0.68 -14.59 2.04
C LEU A 199 0.39 -16.02 1.58
N GLY A 200 -0.49 -16.18 0.58
CA GLY A 200 -0.82 -17.48 -0.01
C GLY A 200 0.41 -18.19 -0.59
N LYS A 201 1.26 -17.47 -1.33
CA LYS A 201 2.54 -17.99 -1.83
C LYS A 201 3.51 -18.41 -0.71
N ASN A 202 3.32 -17.90 0.51
CA ASN A 202 4.08 -18.27 1.71
C ASN A 202 3.36 -19.30 2.60
N GLY A 203 2.35 -20.00 2.06
CA GLY A 203 1.68 -21.12 2.73
C GLY A 203 0.52 -20.72 3.64
N TYR A 204 0.06 -19.47 3.59
CA TYR A 204 -1.12 -19.07 4.36
C TYR A 204 -2.41 -19.44 3.64
N PHE A 205 -3.38 -19.98 4.38
CA PHE A 205 -4.76 -20.04 3.89
C PHE A 205 -5.41 -18.66 3.97
N THR A 206 -5.74 -18.06 2.83
CA THR A 206 -6.28 -16.69 2.78
C THR A 206 -7.79 -16.69 2.59
N ASN A 207 -8.51 -15.98 3.45
CA ASN A 207 -9.96 -15.90 3.36
C ASN A 207 -10.54 -14.54 3.71
N VAL A 208 -11.76 -14.31 3.24
CA VAL A 208 -12.64 -13.22 3.68
C VAL A 208 -13.91 -13.84 4.24
N MET A 209 -14.45 -13.22 5.28
CA MET A 209 -15.69 -13.61 5.96
C MET A 209 -16.63 -12.41 5.98
N HIS A 210 -17.82 -12.57 5.41
CA HIS A 210 -18.85 -11.54 5.43
C HIS A 210 -20.23 -12.15 5.19
N SER A 211 -21.22 -11.75 5.98
CA SER A 211 -22.57 -12.31 5.97
C SER A 211 -23.52 -11.67 4.94
N ASN A 212 -22.98 -11.20 3.81
CA ASN A 212 -23.76 -10.67 2.69
C ASN A 212 -23.39 -11.45 1.42
N ASN A 213 -24.21 -11.31 0.39
CA ASN A 213 -24.01 -11.95 -0.90
C ASN A 213 -22.65 -11.59 -1.52
N ASP A 214 -22.00 -12.59 -2.11
CA ASP A 214 -20.66 -12.49 -2.70
C ASP A 214 -20.53 -11.48 -3.84
N SER A 215 -21.56 -11.33 -4.68
CA SER A 215 -21.57 -10.38 -5.79
C SER A 215 -21.75 -8.93 -5.35
N PHE A 216 -22.15 -8.68 -4.10
CA PHE A 216 -22.29 -7.33 -3.57
C PHE A 216 -20.93 -6.65 -3.53
N TRP A 217 -20.85 -5.42 -4.06
CA TRP A 217 -19.59 -4.70 -4.34
C TRP A 217 -18.65 -5.40 -5.35
N ASN A 218 -19.14 -6.33 -6.18
CA ASN A 218 -18.31 -7.09 -7.14
C ASN A 218 -17.14 -7.81 -6.44
N ARG A 219 -17.39 -8.30 -5.21
CA ARG A 219 -16.34 -8.90 -4.37
C ARG A 219 -15.90 -10.25 -4.90
N ASP A 220 -16.80 -11.08 -5.40
CA ASP A 220 -16.50 -12.33 -6.09
C ASP A 220 -15.41 -12.17 -7.16
N VAL A 221 -15.58 -11.22 -8.08
CA VAL A 221 -14.61 -10.95 -9.16
C VAL A 221 -13.32 -10.34 -8.61
N MET A 222 -13.43 -9.35 -7.73
CA MET A 222 -12.25 -8.69 -7.17
C MET A 222 -11.42 -9.64 -6.30
N TYR A 223 -12.04 -10.52 -5.53
CA TYR A 223 -11.35 -11.45 -4.64
C TYR A 223 -10.60 -12.55 -5.41
N ASP A 224 -11.10 -12.97 -6.57
CA ASP A 224 -10.31 -13.81 -7.48
C ASP A 224 -9.08 -13.05 -8.03
N ALA A 225 -9.25 -11.78 -8.42
CA ALA A 225 -8.13 -10.95 -8.89
C ALA A 225 -7.09 -10.69 -7.78
N LEU A 226 -7.54 -10.56 -6.53
CA LEU A 226 -6.69 -10.44 -5.34
C LEU A 226 -6.12 -11.80 -4.86
N LYS A 227 -6.49 -12.92 -5.48
CA LYS A 227 -6.03 -14.28 -5.13
C LYS A 227 -6.33 -14.66 -3.68
N ILE A 228 -7.56 -14.36 -3.25
CA ILE A 228 -8.12 -14.87 -1.98
C ILE A 228 -8.54 -16.32 -2.19
N SER A 229 -8.16 -17.22 -1.27
CA SER A 229 -8.37 -18.66 -1.44
C SER A 229 -9.83 -19.07 -1.24
N LYS A 230 -10.53 -18.44 -0.28
CA LYS A 230 -11.94 -18.70 0.02
C LYS A 230 -12.65 -17.42 0.46
N PHE A 231 -13.84 -17.20 -0.06
CA PHE A 231 -14.78 -16.23 0.48
C PHE A 231 -15.90 -17.02 1.19
N TYR A 232 -16.07 -16.76 2.49
CA TYR A 232 -17.22 -17.18 3.27
C TYR A 232 -18.29 -16.09 3.17
N ASP A 233 -19.26 -16.30 2.29
CA ASP A 233 -20.35 -15.37 2.03
C ASP A 233 -21.60 -15.75 2.84
N VAL A 234 -22.73 -15.07 2.62
CA VAL A 234 -23.99 -15.35 3.32
C VAL A 234 -24.40 -16.84 3.32
N ASN A 235 -24.06 -17.61 2.27
CA ASN A 235 -24.45 -19.02 2.17
C ASN A 235 -23.64 -19.95 3.09
N ASP A 236 -22.51 -19.47 3.61
CA ASP A 236 -21.69 -20.21 4.57
C ASP A 236 -22.20 -20.02 6.02
N TYR A 237 -23.17 -19.13 6.26
CA TYR A 237 -23.76 -18.86 7.58
C TYR A 237 -25.19 -19.40 7.73
N THR A 238 -25.58 -19.65 8.98
CA THR A 238 -26.97 -19.87 9.36
C THR A 238 -27.64 -18.53 9.62
N VAL A 239 -28.54 -18.13 8.71
CA VAL A 239 -29.22 -16.84 8.71
C VAL A 239 -30.72 -17.04 8.92
N SER A 240 -31.32 -16.23 9.79
CA SER A 240 -32.74 -16.18 10.10
C SER A 240 -33.18 -14.73 10.31
N ASP A 241 -34.48 -14.47 10.22
CA ASP A 241 -35.02 -13.12 10.45
C ASP A 241 -34.64 -12.58 11.84
N GLU A 242 -34.63 -13.43 12.87
CA GLU A 242 -34.27 -13.07 14.26
C GLU A 242 -32.79 -12.66 14.44
N ASN A 243 -31.88 -13.25 13.66
CA ASN A 243 -30.44 -13.03 13.82
C ASN A 243 -29.88 -12.07 12.76
N SER A 244 -30.75 -11.42 11.99
CA SER A 244 -30.37 -10.54 10.89
C SER A 244 -30.89 -9.13 11.12
N VAL A 245 -30.16 -8.14 10.64
CA VAL A 245 -30.59 -6.74 10.65
C VAL A 245 -30.03 -6.00 9.44
N ASN A 246 -30.81 -5.08 8.89
CA ASN A 246 -30.47 -4.31 7.69
C ASN A 246 -30.14 -5.19 6.47
N TRP A 247 -28.86 -5.48 6.27
CA TRP A 247 -28.30 -6.07 5.04
C TRP A 247 -27.78 -7.50 5.22
N GLY A 248 -27.86 -8.08 6.42
CA GLY A 248 -27.39 -9.45 6.67
C GLY A 248 -27.38 -9.82 8.15
N LEU A 249 -26.58 -10.84 8.49
CA LEU A 249 -26.44 -11.37 9.84
C LEU A 249 -25.92 -10.29 10.81
N LYS A 250 -26.48 -10.25 12.02
CA LYS A 250 -25.99 -9.43 13.15
C LYS A 250 -24.54 -9.81 13.48
N ASP A 251 -23.76 -8.87 14.00
CA ASP A 251 -22.30 -9.03 14.15
C ASP A 251 -21.95 -10.10 15.20
N ILE A 252 -22.76 -10.24 16.27
CA ILE A 252 -22.57 -11.27 17.30
C ILE A 252 -22.62 -12.69 16.69
N PRO A 253 -23.74 -13.14 16.06
CA PRO A 253 -23.80 -14.47 15.45
C PRO A 253 -22.83 -14.62 14.26
N PHE A 254 -22.48 -13.52 13.58
CA PHE A 254 -21.43 -13.54 12.56
C PHE A 254 -20.06 -13.90 13.15
N PHE A 255 -19.66 -13.28 14.26
CA PHE A 255 -18.39 -13.59 14.92
C PHE A 255 -18.37 -15.01 15.48
N GLU A 256 -19.44 -15.44 16.16
CA GLU A 256 -19.53 -16.79 16.73
C GLU A 256 -19.34 -17.88 15.65
N GLN A 257 -20.13 -17.82 14.58
CA GLN A 257 -20.03 -18.78 13.48
C GLN A 257 -18.69 -18.68 12.75
N SER A 258 -18.15 -17.47 12.57
CA SER A 258 -16.84 -17.28 11.94
C SER A 258 -15.70 -17.90 12.74
N VAL A 259 -15.69 -17.71 14.06
CA VAL A 259 -14.67 -18.29 14.94
C VAL A 259 -14.74 -19.81 14.92
N ASP A 260 -15.95 -20.38 14.92
CA ASP A 260 -16.14 -21.83 14.78
C ASP A 260 -15.53 -22.33 13.46
N MET A 261 -15.78 -21.65 12.33
CA MET A 261 -15.15 -21.98 11.05
C MET A 261 -13.61 -21.89 11.11
N MET A 262 -13.05 -20.92 11.85
CA MET A 262 -11.60 -20.76 11.99
C MET A 262 -10.92 -21.94 12.71
N THR A 263 -11.63 -22.66 13.56
CA THR A 263 -11.06 -23.81 14.31
C THR A 263 -10.61 -24.95 13.39
N GLU A 264 -11.25 -25.08 12.22
CA GLU A 264 -10.98 -26.12 11.22
C GLU A 264 -10.04 -25.63 10.08
N MET A 265 -9.57 -24.37 10.14
CA MET A 265 -8.76 -23.80 9.06
C MET A 265 -7.32 -24.33 9.04
N PRO A 266 -6.74 -24.57 7.84
CA PRO A 266 -5.32 -24.82 7.72
C PRO A 266 -4.51 -23.66 8.26
N GLN A 267 -3.53 -23.94 9.14
CA GLN A 267 -2.63 -22.94 9.69
C GLN A 267 -1.29 -22.91 8.93
N PRO A 268 -0.67 -21.71 8.76
CA PRO A 268 -1.18 -20.42 9.20
C PRO A 268 -2.29 -19.89 8.27
N PHE A 269 -3.14 -19.00 8.76
CA PHE A 269 -4.19 -18.36 7.97
C PHE A 269 -4.16 -16.83 8.04
N TYR A 270 -4.74 -16.21 7.02
CA TYR A 270 -5.09 -14.79 6.98
C TYR A 270 -6.59 -14.67 6.74
N SER A 271 -7.33 -14.21 7.75
CA SER A 271 -8.78 -14.02 7.70
C SER A 271 -9.11 -12.54 7.78
N ARG A 272 -9.88 -12.03 6.83
CA ARG A 272 -10.47 -10.68 6.91
C ARG A 272 -11.97 -10.78 7.18
N MET A 273 -12.38 -10.31 8.34
CA MET A 273 -13.77 -10.28 8.80
C MET A 273 -14.35 -8.89 8.54
N ILE A 274 -15.51 -8.83 7.90
CA ILE A 274 -16.18 -7.58 7.55
C ILE A 274 -17.53 -7.55 8.26
N THR A 275 -17.66 -6.71 9.28
CA THR A 275 -18.91 -6.56 10.04
C THR A 275 -19.96 -5.79 9.22
N LEU A 276 -21.21 -5.76 9.70
CA LEU A 276 -22.31 -5.15 8.96
C LEU A 276 -23.37 -4.46 9.83
N THR A 277 -23.46 -4.78 11.13
CA THR A 277 -24.55 -4.28 11.98
C THR A 277 -24.51 -2.76 12.14
N ASN A 278 -23.32 -2.20 12.37
CA ASN A 278 -23.11 -0.76 12.47
C ASN A 278 -23.10 -0.05 11.10
N HIS A 279 -24.08 -0.30 10.25
CA HIS A 279 -24.20 0.31 8.94
C HIS A 279 -25.34 1.34 8.91
N TYR A 280 -25.15 2.43 8.18
CA TYR A 280 -26.20 3.44 7.98
C TYR A 280 -27.53 2.79 7.52
N PRO A 281 -28.69 3.20 8.07
CA PRO A 281 -28.92 4.33 9.01
C PRO A 281 -28.91 3.93 10.49
N PHE A 282 -28.20 2.86 10.85
CA PHE A 282 -27.99 2.36 12.22
C PHE A 282 -29.26 1.84 12.89
N TYR A 283 -30.12 1.13 12.15
CA TYR A 283 -31.27 0.49 12.77
C TYR A 283 -30.88 -0.81 13.47
N LEU A 284 -31.48 -1.02 14.64
CA LEU A 284 -31.41 -2.23 15.46
C LEU A 284 -32.83 -2.61 15.89
N ASP A 285 -33.02 -3.88 16.22
CA ASP A 285 -34.22 -4.34 16.91
C ASP A 285 -34.19 -3.90 18.37
N GLU A 286 -35.35 -3.78 19.01
CA GLU A 286 -35.47 -3.21 20.37
C GLU A 286 -34.66 -3.99 21.40
N GLU A 287 -34.61 -5.31 21.25
CA GLU A 287 -33.85 -6.24 22.10
C GLU A 287 -32.33 -6.10 21.99
N ASP A 288 -31.81 -5.52 20.90
CA ASP A 288 -30.38 -5.38 20.64
C ASP A 288 -29.84 -4.00 21.04
N ILE A 289 -30.70 -3.08 21.48
CA ILE A 289 -30.31 -1.74 21.92
C ILE A 289 -29.66 -1.84 23.31
N MET A 290 -28.35 -1.58 23.37
CA MET A 290 -27.59 -1.56 24.62
C MET A 290 -27.58 -0.18 25.26
N ILE A 291 -27.48 0.87 24.44
CA ILE A 291 -27.48 2.28 24.85
C ILE A 291 -28.71 2.97 24.25
N PRO A 292 -29.53 3.69 25.06
CA PRO A 292 -30.69 4.43 24.55
C PRO A 292 -30.30 5.46 23.48
N GLU A 293 -31.18 5.75 22.51
CA GLU A 293 -30.88 6.77 21.48
C GLU A 293 -30.44 8.12 22.08
N TYR A 294 -29.43 8.73 21.46
CA TYR A 294 -29.05 10.10 21.80
C TYR A 294 -30.14 11.10 21.40
N THR A 295 -30.16 12.29 22.02
CA THR A 295 -31.15 13.32 21.69
C THR A 295 -30.48 14.49 20.96
N SER A 296 -30.69 14.56 19.65
CA SER A 296 -30.26 15.67 18.80
C SER A 296 -31.20 15.89 17.61
N ASP A 297 -30.94 16.92 16.80
CA ASP A 297 -31.67 17.22 15.57
C ASP A 297 -31.39 16.20 14.42
N SER A 298 -30.50 15.22 14.64
CA SER A 298 -30.13 14.20 13.65
C SER A 298 -30.52 12.81 14.13
N GLY A 299 -31.60 12.25 13.57
CA GLY A 299 -32.01 10.87 13.88
C GLY A 299 -30.93 9.82 13.55
N THR A 300 -30.10 10.06 12.54
CA THR A 300 -28.97 9.17 12.22
C THR A 300 -27.92 9.19 13.32
N LEU A 301 -27.58 10.37 13.85
CA LEU A 301 -26.62 10.48 14.95
C LEU A 301 -27.19 9.86 16.22
N ASN A 302 -28.50 10.02 16.45
CA ASN A 302 -29.18 9.49 17.62
C ASN A 302 -29.02 7.96 17.75
N ARG A 303 -29.02 7.26 16.61
CA ARG A 303 -28.88 5.80 16.53
C ARG A 303 -27.45 5.26 16.46
N TYR A 304 -26.46 6.13 16.25
CA TYR A 304 -25.06 5.70 16.03
C TYR A 304 -24.42 5.02 17.26
N PHE A 305 -24.92 5.30 18.45
CA PHE A 305 -24.29 4.92 19.72
C PHE A 305 -24.95 3.70 20.38
N GLN A 306 -25.94 3.06 19.73
CA GLN A 306 -26.82 2.11 20.40
C GLN A 306 -26.20 0.73 20.67
N THR A 307 -25.08 0.42 20.01
CA THR A 307 -24.32 -0.84 20.12
C THR A 307 -23.07 -0.72 20.96
#